data_AF-A0A3M1WTL8-F1
#
_entry.id   AF-A0A3M1WTL8-F1
#
_cell.length_a   1.000
_cell.length_b   1.000
_cell.length_c   1.000
_cell.angle_alpha   90.00
_cell.angle_beta   90.00
_cell.angle_gamma   90.00
#
_symmetry.space_group_name_H-M   'P 1'
#
loop_
_entity.id
_entity.type
_entity.pdbx_description
1 polymer ?
#
loop_
_entity_poly.entity_id
_entity_poly.type
_entity_poly.pdbx_seq_one_letter_code
_entity_poly.pdbx_strand_id
1 'polypeptide(L)' 'MKATLIHSAIVLGLTLGVAAQAPPTGFEVGQPFPSITLPALRDGQPMSIAQFRGRKVILHIFASW' A
#
# COMPACT_ATOMS: atom_id res chain seq x y z
N MET A 1 38.92 13.07 -41.38
CA MET A 1 37.50 13.32 -41.03
C MET A 1 37.16 12.34 -39.91
N LYS A 2 37.01 12.84 -38.68
CA LYS A 2 37.02 12.05 -37.43
C LYS A 2 35.61 11.61 -37.05
N ALA A 3 35.44 10.29 -37.00
CA ALA A 3 34.57 9.50 -36.13
C ALA A 3 33.31 10.18 -35.56
N THR A 4 32.21 10.05 -36.30
CA THR A 4 30.84 9.95 -35.76
C THR A 4 30.75 8.61 -35.01
N LEU A 5 30.53 8.58 -33.68
CA LEU A 5 29.96 7.44 -32.91
C LEU A 5 30.20 7.54 -31.38
N ILE A 6 29.82 8.64 -30.73
CA ILE A 6 29.70 8.62 -29.25
C ILE A 6 28.52 9.52 -28.82
N HIS A 7 27.28 9.10 -29.07
CA HIS A 7 26.10 9.76 -28.48
C HIS A 7 25.02 8.81 -27.96
N SER A 8 25.06 7.51 -28.28
CA SER A 8 23.90 6.63 -28.04
C SER A 8 23.94 5.84 -26.72
N ALA A 9 24.99 5.95 -25.90
CA ALA A 9 25.09 5.16 -24.66
C ALA A 9 24.41 5.81 -23.43
N ILE A 10 23.94 7.06 -23.52
CA ILE A 10 23.38 7.79 -22.35
C ILE A 10 21.86 7.60 -22.20
N VAL A 11 21.19 6.94 -23.15
CA VAL A 11 19.71 6.86 -23.15
C VAL A 11 19.17 5.63 -22.38
N LEU A 12 19.99 4.65 -22.00
CA LEU A 12 19.48 3.38 -21.45
C LEU A 12 19.27 3.36 -19.93
N GLY A 13 19.67 4.41 -19.18
CA GLY A 13 19.60 4.40 -17.71
C GLY A 13 18.34 5.01 -17.09
N LEU A 14 17.48 5.70 -17.86
CA LEU A 14 16.49 6.65 -17.30
C LEU A 14 15.04 6.15 -17.26
N THR A 15 14.77 4.86 -17.52
CA THR A 15 13.40 4.31 -17.51
C THR A 15 13.09 3.38 -16.35
N LEU A 16 13.98 3.26 -15.36
CA LEU A 16 13.63 2.63 -14.08
C LEU A 16 12.72 3.59 -13.32
N GLY A 17 11.42 3.53 -13.66
CA GLY A 17 10.38 4.19 -12.91
C GLY A 17 10.55 3.87 -11.43
N VAL A 18 10.80 4.90 -10.64
CA VAL A 18 10.82 4.79 -9.19
C VAL A 18 9.42 4.33 -8.79
N ALA A 19 9.27 3.03 -8.50
CA ALA A 19 8.04 2.52 -7.95
C ALA A 19 7.80 3.28 -6.64
N ALA A 20 6.72 4.06 -6.58
CA ALA A 20 6.34 4.74 -5.36
C ALA A 20 6.11 3.69 -4.29
N GLN A 21 7.00 3.63 -3.30
CA GLN A 21 6.81 2.76 -2.16
C GLN A 21 5.65 3.31 -1.35
N ALA A 22 4.59 2.50 -1.19
CA ALA A 22 3.52 2.84 -0.28
C ALA A 22 4.11 3.03 1.13
N PRO A 23 3.62 4.02 1.90
CA PRO A 23 4.02 4.17 3.29
C PRO A 23 3.80 2.85 4.05
N PRO A 24 4.69 2.49 4.98
CA PRO A 24 4.50 1.30 5.80
C PRO A 24 3.17 1.41 6.54
N THR A 25 2.31 0.40 6.36
CA THR A 25 0.97 0.35 6.95
C THR A 25 0.97 -0.13 8.40
N GLY A 26 2.10 -0.64 8.89
CA GLY A 26 2.23 -1.24 10.22
C GLY A 26 1.70 -2.68 10.32
N PHE A 27 1.37 -3.31 9.19
CA PHE A 27 0.97 -4.72 9.11
C PHE A 27 1.37 -5.31 7.74
N GLU A 28 1.66 -6.61 7.71
CA GLU A 28 2.15 -7.30 6.51
C GLU A 28 1.27 -8.49 6.13
N VAL A 29 1.24 -8.82 4.83
CA VAL A 29 0.51 -9.99 4.33
C VAL A 29 1.11 -11.28 4.93
N GLY A 30 0.23 -12.18 5.38
CA GLY A 30 0.63 -13.43 6.02
C GLY A 30 0.88 -13.29 7.52
N GLN A 31 1.00 -12.08 8.04
CA GLN A 31 1.05 -11.83 9.49
C GLN A 31 -0.36 -11.65 10.07
N PRO A 32 -0.57 -11.95 11.36
CA PRO A 32 -1.83 -11.64 12.03
C PRO A 32 -2.14 -10.14 11.93
N PHE A 33 -3.34 -9.82 11.46
CA PHE A 33 -3.80 -8.43 11.45
C PHE A 33 -3.99 -7.92 12.90
N PRO A 34 -3.60 -6.67 13.23
CA PRO A 34 -3.72 -6.14 14.58
C PRO A 34 -5.16 -6.11 15.11
N SER A 35 -5.34 -6.32 16.41
CA SER A 35 -6.64 -6.19 17.07
C SER A 35 -7.01 -4.72 17.30
N ILE A 36 -7.34 -4.00 16.24
CA ILE A 36 -7.77 -2.60 16.31
C ILE A 36 -9.23 -2.48 16.81
N THR A 37 -9.52 -1.38 17.47
CA THR A 37 -10.88 -0.97 17.86
C THR A 37 -11.27 0.26 17.05
N LEU A 38 -12.40 0.18 16.36
CA LEU A 38 -12.95 1.24 15.52
C LEU A 38 -14.38 1.55 15.94
N PRO A 39 -14.89 2.76 15.69
CA PRO A 39 -16.32 3.03 15.82
C PRO A 39 -17.14 2.14 14.87
N ALA A 40 -18.17 1.47 15.39
CA ALA A 40 -19.08 0.70 14.55
C ALA A 40 -19.94 1.63 13.68
N LEU A 41 -20.18 1.23 12.42
CA LEU A 41 -21.00 2.01 11.50
C LEU A 41 -22.45 2.20 11.96
N ARG A 42 -22.97 1.27 12.77
CA ARG A 42 -24.38 1.26 13.19
C ARG A 42 -24.70 2.32 14.24
N ASP A 43 -23.83 2.47 15.24
CA ASP A 43 -24.11 3.21 16.47
C ASP A 43 -22.91 4.03 16.98
N GLY A 44 -21.78 3.99 16.27
CA GLY A 44 -20.55 4.68 16.66
C GLY A 44 -19.84 4.07 17.87
N GLN A 45 -20.35 2.97 18.44
CA GLN A 45 -19.76 2.38 19.64
C GLN A 45 -18.42 1.72 19.33
N PRO A 46 -17.47 1.71 20.30
CA PRO A 46 -16.20 1.02 20.13
C PRO A 46 -16.40 -0.47 19.83
N MET A 47 -15.84 -0.93 18.72
CA MET A 47 -15.96 -2.29 18.24
C MET A 47 -14.60 -2.81 17.78
N SER A 48 -14.15 -3.93 18.35
CA SER A 48 -12.89 -4.56 17.92
C SER A 48 -13.06 -5.27 16.59
N ILE A 49 -12.02 -5.36 15.75
CA ILE A 49 -12.02 -6.29 14.62
C ILE A 49 -11.94 -7.76 15.06
N ALA A 50 -11.41 -8.03 16.26
CA ALA A 50 -11.15 -9.40 16.73
C ALA A 50 -12.42 -10.25 16.91
N GLN A 51 -13.57 -9.62 17.17
CA GLN A 51 -14.88 -10.29 17.24
C GLN A 51 -15.34 -10.89 15.90
N PHE A 52 -14.74 -10.52 14.77
CA PHE A 52 -15.06 -11.08 13.46
C PHE A 52 -14.12 -12.24 13.06
N ARG A 53 -13.22 -12.69 13.94
CA ARG A 53 -12.36 -13.85 13.68
C ARG A 53 -13.19 -15.10 13.37
N GLY A 54 -12.62 -15.99 12.56
CA GLY A 54 -13.33 -17.16 12.01
C GLY A 54 -14.18 -16.85 10.77
N ARG A 55 -14.23 -15.60 10.33
CA ARG A 55 -14.90 -15.16 9.09
C ARG A 55 -13.91 -14.43 8.19
N LYS A 56 -14.19 -14.39 6.88
CA LYS A 56 -13.50 -13.46 5.97
C LYS A 56 -14.02 -12.05 6.25
N VAL A 57 -13.11 -11.11 6.49
CA VAL A 57 -13.41 -9.72 6.88
C VAL A 57 -12.78 -8.77 5.89
N ILE A 58 -13.52 -7.75 5.46
CA ILE A 58 -13.02 -6.64 4.65
C ILE A 58 -13.12 -5.38 5.50
N LEU A 59 -11.99 -4.71 5.70
CA LEU A 59 -11.93 -3.37 6.28
C LEU A 59 -11.79 -2.37 5.13
N HIS A 60 -12.84 -1.59 4.87
CA HIS A 60 -12.85 -0.58 3.81
C HIS A 60 -12.63 0.80 4.43
N ILE A 61 -11.44 1.37 4.23
CA ILE A 61 -11.09 2.72 4.65
C ILE A 61 -11.29 3.64 3.45
N PHE A 62 -12.23 4.58 3.57
CA PHE A 62 -12.54 5.53 2.51
C PHE A 62 -12.78 6.92 3.09
N ALA A 63 -12.74 7.92 2.23
CA ALA A 63 -13.20 9.26 2.54
C ALA A 63 -14.02 9.77 1.36
N SER A 64 -15.08 10.55 1.63
CA SER A 64 -16.07 10.96 0.63
C SER A 64 -15.75 12.28 -0.08
N TRP A 65 -14.63 12.90 0.25
CA TRP A 65 -14.19 14.18 -0.30
C TRP A 65 -13.43 14.02 -1.62
#